data_AF-A0A139I1H3-F1
#
_entry.id   AF-A0A139I1H3-F1
#
_cell.length_a   1.000
_cell.length_b   1.000
_cell.length_c   1.000
_cell.angle_alpha   90.00
_cell.angle_beta   90.00
_cell.angle_gamma   90.00
#
_symmetry.space_group_name_H-M   'P 1'
#
loop_
_entity.id
_entity.type
_entity.pdbx_description
1 polymer ?
#
loop_
_entity_poly.entity_id
_entity_poly.type
_entity_poly.pdbx_seq_one_letter_code
_entity_poly.pdbx_strand_id
1 'polypeptide(L)'
;MSLVWKCISWPILRHACSQPCHNNWLPRTQKLRARCTPVLNASRELSGDASAGAAWAKEEDDLLLQLRELGVPYGEIAERLGRSVSAVTNHRCELKWRRRKPKQRVAGLARKSWSKEEKSTAHDLRAKGKSNAEIAVALNRTTSSVSSLFARERKPLYDWSRAHTPWTTDEDAILTSMRANGYSSSMIGLALRRGRKAGYDRWRLLKNYDHPLQPSPSFTKEEDELLLRLKLDERRSWIQIALAFKDEKSRDQLRKRFLYLRTTTLANTPPRKPRPWTEDEIVTLRQLRSESVDHITIALRLGRSAYAVANAIKRHISKGRRRAQARWSTEEESVLLHHRREHLTPYSEIAAILGRTVDACETRYSKLKFRSATSSDKVTGKNEHVALEGKTTPAGQAGS
;
A
#
# COMPACT_ATOMS: atom_id res chain seq x y z
N MET A 1 -62.71 9.47 -11.93
CA MET A 1 -62.54 9.06 -10.51
C MET A 1 -61.26 9.71 -10.00
N SER A 2 -61.41 10.79 -9.24
CA SER A 2 -60.34 11.69 -8.80
C SER A 2 -59.92 11.34 -7.38
N LEU A 3 -58.64 11.00 -7.17
CA LEU A 3 -58.07 10.73 -5.84
C LEU A 3 -57.22 11.92 -5.40
N VAL A 4 -57.86 12.74 -4.54
CA VAL A 4 -57.31 13.91 -3.85
C VAL A 4 -56.32 13.45 -2.78
N TRP A 5 -55.05 13.83 -2.91
CA TRP A 5 -54.07 13.72 -1.83
C TRP A 5 -54.16 14.96 -0.94
N LYS A 6 -54.57 14.76 0.33
CA LYS A 6 -54.63 15.80 1.36
C LYS A 6 -53.24 16.04 1.95
N CYS A 7 -52.82 17.29 1.88
CA CYS A 7 -51.69 17.86 2.62
C CYS A 7 -51.92 17.76 4.14
N ILE A 8 -50.91 17.30 4.88
CA ILE A 8 -50.82 17.47 6.33
C ILE A 8 -49.88 18.65 6.57
N SER A 9 -50.47 19.78 6.97
CA SER A 9 -49.80 20.92 7.55
C SER A 9 -49.57 20.68 9.05
N TRP A 10 -48.38 21.02 9.54
CA TRP A 10 -48.09 21.13 10.98
C TRP A 10 -47.60 22.56 11.27
N PRO A 11 -48.19 23.28 12.24
CA PRO A 11 -47.74 24.61 12.60
C PRO A 11 -46.72 24.59 13.75
N ILE A 12 -45.67 25.38 13.57
CA ILE A 12 -45.05 26.35 14.49
C ILE A 12 -45.15 26.05 16.00
N LEU A 13 -44.00 25.95 16.68
CA LEU A 13 -43.75 26.70 17.92
C LEU A 13 -42.25 26.91 18.16
N ARG A 14 -41.86 28.19 18.12
CA ARG A 14 -40.59 28.73 18.59
C ARG A 14 -40.52 28.58 20.11
N HIS A 15 -39.42 28.08 20.64
CA HIS A 15 -38.92 28.53 21.94
C HIS A 15 -37.40 28.67 21.89
N ALA A 16 -36.96 29.92 21.82
CA ALA A 16 -35.62 30.33 22.16
C ALA A 16 -35.48 30.24 23.68
N CYS A 17 -34.53 29.43 24.16
CA CYS A 17 -33.99 29.56 25.50
C CYS A 17 -32.51 29.95 25.36
N SER A 18 -32.29 31.26 25.50
CA SER A 18 -30.99 31.84 25.81
C SER A 18 -30.58 31.32 27.19
N GLN A 19 -29.51 30.52 27.26
CA GLN A 19 -28.81 30.31 28.51
C GLN A 19 -27.52 31.13 28.51
N PRO A 20 -27.29 31.99 29.52
CA PRO A 20 -26.04 32.69 29.69
C PRO A 20 -24.97 31.71 30.18
N CYS A 21 -23.94 31.51 29.36
CA CYS A 21 -22.72 30.83 29.76
C CYS A 21 -21.99 31.68 30.81
N HIS A 22 -22.23 31.42 32.09
CA HIS A 22 -21.43 31.99 33.16
C HIS A 22 -19.98 31.48 33.06
N ASN A 23 -19.07 32.43 32.85
CA ASN A 23 -17.64 32.27 32.99
C ASN A 23 -17.29 31.95 34.46
N ASN A 24 -17.08 30.69 34.79
CA ASN A 24 -16.37 30.28 36.00
C ASN A 24 -14.96 29.80 35.62
N TRP A 25 -14.07 30.78 35.43
CA TRP A 25 -12.63 30.57 35.51
C TRP A 25 -12.24 30.39 36.98
N LEU A 26 -12.09 29.15 37.42
CA LEU A 26 -11.32 28.84 38.63
C LEU A 26 -9.89 28.44 38.23
N PRO A 27 -8.85 29.00 38.86
CA PRO A 27 -7.48 28.59 38.62
C PRO A 27 -7.20 27.30 39.41
N ARG A 28 -7.46 26.14 38.80
CA ARG A 28 -6.93 24.85 39.28
C ARG A 28 -5.57 24.60 38.65
N THR A 29 -4.50 24.96 39.36
CA THR A 29 -3.22 24.22 39.51
C THR A 29 -2.10 25.13 40.02
N GLN A 30 -2.26 25.66 41.24
CA GLN A 30 -1.12 26.23 41.98
C GLN A 30 -1.23 25.84 43.45
N LYS A 31 -0.96 24.57 43.74
CA LYS A 31 -0.55 24.04 45.05
C LYS A 31 -0.46 22.53 44.92
N LEU A 32 0.77 22.04 44.75
CA LEU A 32 1.33 20.76 45.21
C LEU A 32 2.75 20.64 44.61
N ARG A 33 3.61 21.60 44.96
CA ARG A 33 5.07 21.44 44.92
C ARG A 33 5.57 21.59 46.34
N ALA A 34 5.29 20.60 47.16
CA ALA A 34 5.94 20.43 48.45
C ALA A 34 5.88 18.96 48.80
N ARG A 35 7.06 18.36 48.98
CA ARG A 35 7.32 16.97 49.39
C ARG A 35 7.28 15.91 48.29
N CYS A 36 8.13 16.09 47.28
CA CYS A 36 8.83 14.91 46.73
C CYS A 36 10.13 14.79 47.53
N THR A 37 10.20 13.78 48.39
CA THR A 37 11.48 13.29 48.93
C THR A 37 12.40 12.97 47.76
N PRO A 38 13.69 13.38 47.78
CA PRO A 38 14.64 12.88 46.81
C PRO A 38 14.80 11.39 47.07
N VAL A 39 14.11 10.56 46.27
CA VAL A 39 14.47 9.16 46.17
C VAL A 39 15.87 9.17 45.59
N LEU A 40 16.84 8.80 46.44
CA LEU A 40 18.24 8.67 46.07
C LEU A 40 18.33 7.86 44.78
N ASN A 41 19.00 8.47 43.80
CA ASN A 41 19.34 7.89 42.51
C ASN A 41 20.16 6.60 42.72
N ALA A 42 19.48 5.46 42.84
CA ALA A 42 20.11 4.15 42.74
C ALA A 42 20.47 3.78 41.29
N SER A 43 20.16 4.65 40.31
CA SER A 43 20.29 4.30 38.88
C SER A 43 21.56 4.82 38.20
N ARG A 44 22.46 5.53 38.90
CA ARG A 44 23.66 6.08 38.23
C ARG A 44 24.71 5.02 37.88
N GLU A 45 24.68 3.85 38.53
CA GLU A 45 25.60 2.73 38.22
C GLU A 45 25.16 1.89 36.99
N LEU A 46 23.99 2.16 36.40
CA LEU A 46 23.56 1.52 35.14
C LEU A 46 23.81 2.40 33.91
N SER A 47 24.64 3.44 34.04
CA SER A 47 24.97 4.38 32.95
C SER A 47 25.96 3.80 31.93
N GLY A 48 25.72 2.58 31.46
CA GLY A 48 26.21 2.20 30.13
C GLY A 48 25.31 2.88 29.12
N ASP A 49 25.87 3.71 28.25
CA ASP A 49 25.15 4.48 27.21
C ASP A 49 24.01 3.65 26.61
N ALA A 50 22.77 3.92 27.06
CA ALA A 50 21.58 3.24 26.60
C ALA A 50 21.28 3.72 25.18
N SER A 51 22.01 3.13 24.23
CA SER A 51 21.92 3.38 22.81
C SER A 51 20.47 3.26 22.35
N ALA A 52 20.08 4.13 21.43
CA ALA A 52 18.82 4.07 20.69
C ALA A 52 18.75 2.77 19.87
N GLY A 53 18.46 1.66 20.54
CA GLY A 53 18.49 0.31 19.98
C GLY A 53 18.57 -0.82 21.01
N ALA A 54 18.93 -0.54 22.27
CA ALA A 54 18.98 -1.58 23.30
C ALA A 54 17.57 -2.17 23.56
N ALA A 55 17.50 -3.50 23.74
CA ALA A 55 16.26 -4.18 24.12
C ALA A 55 15.73 -3.64 25.46
N TRP A 56 14.42 -3.72 25.68
CA TRP A 56 13.79 -3.33 26.93
C TRP A 56 14.00 -4.41 27.99
N ALA A 57 14.63 -4.06 29.09
CA ALA A 57 14.77 -4.94 30.25
C ALA A 57 13.44 -5.05 31.01
N LYS A 58 13.24 -6.15 31.74
CA LYS A 58 11.99 -6.38 32.48
C LYS A 58 11.80 -5.32 33.58
N GLU A 59 12.89 -4.88 34.18
CA GLU A 59 12.94 -3.85 35.20
C GLU A 59 12.51 -2.49 34.64
N GLU A 60 12.91 -2.18 33.40
CA GLU A 60 12.44 -0.98 32.67
C GLU A 60 10.94 -1.07 32.38
N ASP A 61 10.41 -2.25 32.03
CA ASP A 61 8.98 -2.49 31.83
C ASP A 61 8.19 -2.19 33.11
N ASP A 62 8.62 -2.77 34.23
CA ASP A 62 7.96 -2.64 35.52
C ASP A 62 8.00 -1.19 36.02
N LEU A 63 9.15 -0.51 35.90
CA LEU A 63 9.29 0.90 36.26
C LEU A 63 8.42 1.81 35.38
N LEU A 64 8.39 1.57 34.06
CA LEU A 64 7.49 2.29 33.16
C LEU A 64 6.03 2.07 33.53
N LEU A 65 5.65 0.83 33.89
CA LEU A 65 4.28 0.51 34.29
C LEU A 65 3.88 1.25 35.57
N GLN A 66 4.74 1.23 36.59
CA GLN A 66 4.54 1.90 37.88
C GLN A 66 4.45 3.42 37.74
N LEU A 67 5.40 4.06 37.05
CA LEU A 67 5.40 5.51 36.87
C LEU A 67 4.15 5.99 36.11
N ARG A 68 3.63 5.18 35.19
CA ARG A 68 2.37 5.50 34.48
C ARG A 68 1.13 5.34 35.33
N GLU A 69 1.13 4.43 36.30
CA GLU A 69 0.06 4.29 37.29
C GLU A 69 0.03 5.49 38.24
N LEU A 70 1.20 6.02 38.60
CA LEU A 70 1.36 7.27 39.36
C LEU A 70 1.06 8.55 38.53
N GLY A 71 0.69 8.42 37.26
CA GLY A 71 0.33 9.56 36.41
C GLY A 71 1.50 10.38 35.87
N VAL A 72 2.75 9.93 36.04
CA VAL A 72 3.96 10.64 35.60
C VAL A 72 3.95 10.82 34.07
N PRO A 73 4.21 12.03 33.54
CA PRO A 73 4.23 12.28 32.10
C PRO A 73 5.37 11.52 31.42
N TYR A 74 5.17 11.09 30.17
CA TYR A 74 6.16 10.28 29.44
C TYR A 74 7.53 10.95 29.26
N GLY A 75 7.59 12.29 29.27
CA GLY A 75 8.85 13.04 29.22
C GLY A 75 9.77 12.72 30.41
N GLU A 76 9.22 12.78 31.62
CA GLU A 76 9.96 12.50 32.84
C GLU A 76 10.30 11.01 32.98
N ILE A 77 9.40 10.13 32.52
CA ILE A 77 9.68 8.68 32.46
C ILE A 77 10.84 8.39 31.51
N ALA A 78 10.90 9.08 30.36
CA ALA A 78 11.95 8.92 29.38
C ALA A 78 13.32 9.36 29.90
N GLU A 79 13.36 10.49 30.61
CA GLU A 79 14.58 10.99 31.28
C GLU A 79 15.07 10.00 32.35
N ARG A 80 14.17 9.48 33.21
CA ARG A 80 14.53 8.50 34.25
C ARG A 80 15.03 7.17 33.69
N LEU A 81 14.51 6.74 32.54
CA LEU A 81 14.92 5.49 31.88
C LEU A 81 16.11 5.67 30.94
N GLY A 82 16.58 6.91 30.70
CA GLY A 82 17.61 7.18 29.68
C GLY A 82 17.18 6.81 28.26
N ARG A 83 15.87 6.91 27.94
CA ARG A 83 15.30 6.57 26.63
C ARG A 83 14.63 7.79 26.00
N SER A 84 14.30 7.72 24.71
CA SER A 84 13.49 8.76 24.06
C SER A 84 12.00 8.64 24.42
N VAL A 85 11.28 9.77 24.49
CA VAL A 85 9.83 9.81 24.75
C VAL A 85 9.03 8.93 23.78
N SER A 86 9.44 8.92 22.51
CA SER A 86 8.86 8.05 21.47
C SER A 86 9.06 6.57 21.78
N ALA A 87 10.25 6.17 22.25
CA ALA A 87 10.51 4.78 22.64
C ALA A 87 9.63 4.34 23.80
N VAL A 88 9.53 5.14 24.87
CA VAL A 88 8.66 4.87 26.03
C VAL A 88 7.19 4.77 25.62
N THR A 89 6.73 5.68 24.75
CA THR A 89 5.33 5.71 24.29
C THR A 89 4.99 4.48 23.44
N ASN A 90 5.87 4.13 22.50
CA ASN A 90 5.70 2.95 21.65
C ASN A 90 5.73 1.66 22.50
N HIS A 91 6.68 1.58 23.43
CA HIS A 91 6.81 0.42 24.29
C HIS A 91 5.63 0.23 25.24
N ARG A 92 5.10 1.32 25.83
CA ARG A 92 3.85 1.29 26.60
C ARG A 92 2.69 0.76 25.76
N CYS A 93 2.56 1.20 24.52
CA CYS A 93 1.56 0.67 23.59
C CYS A 93 1.78 -0.82 23.36
N GLU A 94 3.02 -1.24 23.13
CA GLU A 94 3.38 -2.64 22.96
C GLU A 94 3.03 -3.48 24.19
N LEU A 95 3.37 -3.05 25.41
CA LEU A 95 3.01 -3.71 26.67
C LEU A 95 1.49 -3.82 26.82
N LYS A 96 0.74 -2.78 26.44
CA LYS A 96 -0.73 -2.82 26.40
C LYS A 96 -1.24 -3.84 25.37
N TRP A 97 -0.62 -3.92 24.19
CA TRP A 97 -0.95 -4.93 23.18
C TRP A 97 -0.54 -6.34 23.62
N ARG A 98 0.58 -6.52 24.33
CA ARG A 98 1.02 -7.80 24.90
C ARG A 98 0.10 -8.27 26.03
N ARG A 99 -0.39 -7.36 26.88
CA ARG A 99 -1.43 -7.64 27.90
C ARG A 99 -2.79 -7.93 27.27
N ARG A 100 -3.15 -7.24 26.18
CA ARG A 100 -4.44 -7.43 25.47
C ARG A 100 -4.46 -8.62 24.53
N LYS A 101 -3.30 -9.02 23.95
CA LYS A 101 -3.18 -10.33 23.32
C LYS A 101 -3.42 -11.32 24.45
N PRO A 102 -4.54 -12.06 24.44
CA PRO A 102 -4.74 -13.08 25.44
C PRO A 102 -3.50 -13.97 25.37
N LYS A 103 -2.79 -14.15 26.49
CA LYS A 103 -1.87 -15.28 26.64
C LYS A 103 -2.59 -16.62 26.37
N GLN A 104 -3.92 -16.60 26.26
CA GLN A 104 -4.73 -17.58 25.53
C GLN A 104 -4.52 -17.50 23.99
N ARG A 105 -3.31 -17.79 23.50
CA ARG A 105 -3.27 -19.03 22.72
C ARG A 105 -3.40 -20.08 23.79
N VAL A 106 -4.63 -20.51 24.11
CA VAL A 106 -4.82 -21.69 24.97
C VAL A 106 -3.86 -22.71 24.38
N ALA A 107 -2.83 -23.13 25.12
CA ALA A 107 -1.91 -24.14 24.64
C ALA A 107 -2.78 -25.36 24.29
N GLY A 108 -2.97 -25.63 22.99
CA GLY A 108 -3.98 -26.57 22.48
C GLY A 108 -4.95 -26.02 21.42
N LEU A 109 -5.19 -24.71 21.36
CA LEU A 109 -5.94 -24.04 20.29
C LEU A 109 -5.00 -23.26 19.36
N ALA A 110 -3.90 -23.90 18.93
CA ALA A 110 -3.37 -23.56 17.61
C ALA A 110 -4.56 -23.57 16.64
N ARG A 111 -4.59 -22.67 15.65
CA ARG A 111 -5.65 -22.66 14.63
C ARG A 111 -5.60 -24.00 13.90
N LYS A 112 -6.27 -25.03 14.44
CA LYS A 112 -6.29 -26.37 13.90
C LYS A 112 -6.85 -26.20 12.50
N SER A 113 -6.03 -26.55 11.51
CA SER A 113 -6.46 -26.55 10.12
C SER A 113 -7.75 -27.37 10.02
N TRP A 114 -8.63 -26.96 9.12
CA TRP A 114 -9.83 -27.73 8.83
C TRP A 114 -9.43 -28.98 8.06
N SER A 115 -9.66 -30.17 8.62
CA SER A 115 -9.42 -31.41 7.91
C SER A 115 -10.44 -31.58 6.77
N LYS A 116 -10.17 -32.46 5.81
CA LYS A 116 -11.09 -32.69 4.67
C LYS A 116 -12.43 -33.26 5.16
N GLU A 117 -12.38 -34.11 6.17
CA GLU A 117 -13.52 -34.76 6.82
C GLU A 117 -14.34 -33.72 7.59
N GLU A 118 -13.69 -32.89 8.43
CA GLU A 118 -14.36 -31.82 9.18
C GLU A 118 -15.10 -30.85 8.24
N LYS A 119 -14.52 -30.54 7.08
CA LYS A 119 -15.16 -29.71 6.05
C LYS A 119 -16.39 -30.39 5.46
N SER A 120 -16.28 -31.66 5.09
CA SER A 120 -17.39 -32.44 4.56
C SER A 120 -18.54 -32.47 5.56
N THR A 121 -18.27 -32.81 6.83
CA THR A 121 -19.27 -32.84 7.88
C THR A 121 -19.90 -31.46 8.13
N ALA A 122 -19.11 -30.38 8.06
CA ALA A 122 -19.65 -29.03 8.17
C ALA A 122 -20.64 -28.71 7.04
N HIS A 123 -20.33 -29.09 5.80
CA HIS A 123 -21.25 -28.93 4.65
C HIS A 123 -22.51 -29.78 4.80
N ASP A 124 -22.39 -31.04 5.21
CA ASP A 124 -23.54 -31.93 5.42
C ASP A 124 -24.48 -31.38 6.49
N LEU A 125 -23.93 -30.91 7.61
CA LEU A 125 -24.73 -30.28 8.67
C LEU A 125 -25.40 -28.99 8.18
N ARG A 126 -24.72 -28.20 7.36
CA ARG A 126 -25.29 -26.98 6.79
C ARG A 126 -26.40 -27.29 5.77
N ALA A 127 -26.24 -28.33 4.96
CA ALA A 127 -27.27 -28.81 4.03
C ALA A 127 -28.53 -29.29 4.78
N LYS A 128 -28.36 -29.85 5.99
CA LYS A 128 -29.46 -30.17 6.92
C LYS A 128 -30.07 -28.95 7.62
N GLY A 129 -29.70 -27.72 7.23
CA GLY A 129 -30.25 -26.49 7.77
C GLY A 129 -29.68 -26.07 9.13
N LYS A 130 -28.62 -26.72 9.63
CA LYS A 130 -28.01 -26.37 10.92
C LYS A 130 -27.35 -24.99 10.86
N SER A 131 -27.50 -24.23 11.95
CA SER A 131 -26.86 -22.94 12.13
C SER A 131 -25.34 -23.09 12.33
N ASN A 132 -24.57 -22.01 12.08
CA ASN A 132 -23.13 -22.02 12.34
C ASN A 132 -22.78 -22.34 13.81
N ALA A 133 -23.69 -22.06 14.76
CA ALA A 133 -23.50 -22.36 16.18
C ALA A 133 -23.66 -23.86 16.47
N GLU A 134 -24.69 -24.50 15.92
CA GLU A 134 -24.86 -25.95 16.05
C GLU A 134 -23.71 -26.72 15.38
N ILE A 135 -23.27 -26.27 14.20
CA ILE A 135 -22.10 -26.85 13.50
C ILE A 135 -20.83 -26.70 14.35
N ALA A 136 -20.67 -25.55 15.01
CA ALA A 136 -19.52 -25.28 15.87
C ALA A 136 -19.49 -26.23 17.08
N VAL A 137 -20.64 -26.44 17.72
CA VAL A 137 -20.78 -27.42 18.83
C VAL A 137 -20.49 -28.84 18.34
N ALA A 138 -21.08 -29.25 17.21
CA ALA A 138 -20.92 -30.60 16.66
C ALA A 138 -19.46 -30.94 16.31
N LEU A 139 -18.67 -29.96 15.88
CA LEU A 139 -17.27 -30.16 15.46
C LEU A 139 -16.25 -29.74 16.54
N ASN A 140 -16.72 -29.36 17.74
CA ASN A 140 -15.89 -28.79 18.80
C ASN A 140 -14.99 -27.63 18.30
N ARG A 141 -15.58 -26.72 17.51
CA ARG A 141 -14.93 -25.53 16.95
C ARG A 141 -15.63 -24.27 17.43
N THR A 142 -15.04 -23.11 17.17
CA THR A 142 -15.71 -21.82 17.42
C THR A 142 -16.64 -21.44 16.26
N THR A 143 -17.74 -20.76 16.56
CA THR A 143 -18.69 -20.17 15.59
C THR A 143 -17.98 -19.33 14.52
N SER A 144 -16.99 -18.53 14.93
CA SER A 144 -16.18 -17.71 14.03
C SER A 144 -15.32 -18.55 13.07
N SER A 145 -14.79 -19.69 13.53
CA SER A 145 -14.05 -20.64 12.68
C SER A 145 -14.95 -21.23 11.60
N VAL A 146 -16.15 -21.66 11.97
CA VAL A 146 -17.17 -22.19 11.04
C VAL A 146 -17.62 -21.13 10.04
N SER A 147 -17.91 -19.91 10.52
CA SER A 147 -18.26 -18.78 9.64
C SER A 147 -17.15 -18.46 8.65
N SER A 148 -15.89 -18.47 9.11
CA SER A 148 -14.72 -18.24 8.27
C SER A 148 -14.50 -19.37 7.25
N LEU A 149 -14.77 -20.62 7.62
CA LEU A 149 -14.73 -21.76 6.69
C LEU A 149 -15.66 -21.50 5.50
N PHE A 150 -16.94 -21.28 5.78
CA PHE A 150 -17.92 -21.05 4.72
C PHE A 150 -17.67 -19.74 3.95
N ALA A 151 -17.15 -18.71 4.60
CA ALA A 151 -16.76 -17.48 3.91
C ALA A 151 -15.60 -17.69 2.92
N ARG A 152 -14.65 -18.58 3.23
CA ARG A 152 -13.52 -18.94 2.35
C ARG A 152 -13.92 -19.90 1.24
N GLU A 153 -14.83 -20.84 1.53
CA GLU A 153 -15.25 -21.88 0.59
C GLU A 153 -16.42 -21.48 -0.29
N ARG A 154 -17.14 -20.40 0.05
CA ARG A 154 -17.90 -19.66 -0.96
C ARG A 154 -16.89 -19.31 -2.05
N LYS A 155 -16.96 -20.04 -3.18
CA LYS A 155 -16.38 -19.58 -4.45
C LYS A 155 -16.73 -18.11 -4.50
N PRO A 156 -15.75 -17.21 -4.56
CA PRO A 156 -16.03 -15.81 -4.40
C PRO A 156 -17.12 -15.50 -5.40
N LEU A 157 -18.29 -15.06 -4.91
CA LEU A 157 -19.39 -14.68 -5.80
C LEU A 157 -18.92 -13.63 -6.84
N TYR A 158 -17.80 -12.99 -6.51
CA TYR A 158 -17.00 -12.14 -7.35
C TYR A 158 -15.92 -12.95 -8.06
N ASP A 159 -15.93 -12.89 -9.38
CA ASP A 159 -14.82 -13.39 -10.18
C ASP A 159 -13.62 -12.45 -9.99
N TRP A 160 -12.65 -12.84 -9.16
CA TRP A 160 -11.45 -12.03 -8.93
C TRP A 160 -10.61 -11.86 -10.20
N SER A 161 -10.76 -12.74 -11.21
CA SER A 161 -10.10 -12.52 -12.50
C SER A 161 -10.60 -11.23 -13.16
N ARG A 162 -11.89 -10.89 -12.93
CA ARG A 162 -12.51 -9.64 -13.36
C ARG A 162 -12.23 -8.43 -12.47
N ALA A 163 -11.49 -8.59 -11.38
CA ALA A 163 -11.05 -7.44 -10.59
C ALA A 163 -10.10 -6.53 -11.39
N HIS A 164 -9.40 -7.10 -12.38
CA HIS A 164 -8.45 -6.39 -13.23
C HIS A 164 -8.93 -6.20 -14.67
N THR A 165 -10.07 -6.78 -15.06
CA THR A 165 -10.60 -6.55 -16.41
C THR A 165 -11.05 -5.09 -16.55
N PRO A 166 -10.77 -4.44 -17.69
CA PRO A 166 -11.32 -3.12 -18.00
C PRO A 166 -12.85 -3.12 -17.86
N TRP A 167 -13.43 -1.99 -17.49
CA TRP A 167 -14.89 -1.82 -17.44
C TRP A 167 -15.42 -1.66 -18.86
N THR A 168 -16.47 -2.40 -19.20
CA THR A 168 -17.16 -2.22 -20.49
C THR A 168 -18.21 -1.12 -20.39
N THR A 169 -18.60 -0.56 -21.54
CA THR A 169 -19.67 0.44 -21.63
C THR A 169 -21.00 -0.08 -21.09
N ASP A 170 -21.30 -1.36 -21.31
CA ASP A 170 -22.53 -2.00 -20.80
C ASP A 170 -22.50 -2.14 -19.28
N GLU A 171 -21.35 -2.51 -18.71
CA GLU A 171 -21.17 -2.55 -17.25
C GLU A 171 -21.35 -1.16 -16.62
N ASP A 172 -20.85 -0.11 -17.28
CA ASP A 172 -21.02 1.27 -16.84
C ASP A 172 -22.49 1.73 -16.92
N ALA A 173 -23.22 1.33 -17.96
CA ALA A 173 -24.65 1.61 -18.11
C ALA A 173 -25.47 0.92 -17.01
N ILE A 174 -25.21 -0.37 -16.75
CA ILE A 174 -25.86 -1.12 -15.66
C ILE A 174 -25.52 -0.50 -14.30
N LEU A 175 -24.25 -0.19 -14.06
CA LEU A 175 -23.78 0.46 -12.82
C LEU A 175 -24.51 1.78 -12.57
N THR A 176 -24.65 2.61 -13.59
CA THR A 176 -25.31 3.91 -13.53
C THR A 176 -26.81 3.77 -13.30
N SER A 177 -27.48 2.88 -14.03
CA SER A 177 -28.92 2.59 -13.87
C SER A 177 -29.23 2.05 -12.47
N MET A 178 -28.47 1.07 -11.98
CA MET A 178 -28.68 0.54 -10.63
C MET A 178 -28.42 1.61 -9.55
N ARG A 179 -27.51 2.55 -9.77
CA ARG A 179 -27.30 3.65 -8.81
C ARG A 179 -28.42 4.68 -8.83
N ALA A 180 -28.94 5.03 -10.00
CA ALA A 180 -30.09 5.90 -10.12
C ALA A 180 -31.32 5.32 -9.39
N ASN A 181 -31.47 3.99 -9.41
CA ASN A 181 -32.53 3.27 -8.71
C ASN A 181 -32.23 3.00 -7.21
N GLY A 182 -31.18 3.59 -6.63
CA GLY A 182 -30.89 3.48 -5.19
C GLY A 182 -30.29 2.14 -4.73
N TYR A 183 -29.87 1.25 -5.65
CA TYR A 183 -29.28 -0.02 -5.25
C TYR A 183 -27.94 0.18 -4.52
N SER A 184 -27.72 -0.67 -3.51
CA SER A 184 -26.47 -0.67 -2.73
C SER A 184 -25.29 -1.19 -3.57
N SER A 185 -24.06 -0.76 -3.24
CA SER A 185 -22.85 -1.23 -3.94
C SER A 185 -22.65 -2.75 -3.87
N SER A 186 -23.19 -3.40 -2.84
CA SER A 186 -23.12 -4.86 -2.69
C SER A 186 -23.99 -5.57 -3.75
N MET A 187 -25.22 -5.07 -3.95
CA MET A 187 -26.15 -5.59 -4.97
C MET A 187 -25.62 -5.35 -6.38
N ILE A 188 -25.06 -4.16 -6.61
CA ILE A 188 -24.43 -3.80 -7.88
C ILE A 188 -23.24 -4.72 -8.18
N GLY A 189 -22.35 -4.91 -7.20
CA GLY A 189 -21.20 -5.81 -7.39
C GLY A 189 -21.65 -7.24 -7.69
N LEU A 190 -22.74 -7.69 -7.05
CA LEU A 190 -23.31 -9.01 -7.31
C LEU A 190 -23.86 -9.12 -8.75
N ALA A 191 -24.63 -8.13 -9.20
CA ALA A 191 -25.18 -8.09 -10.55
C ALA A 191 -24.08 -8.08 -11.64
N LEU A 192 -23.01 -7.32 -11.40
CA LEU A 192 -21.87 -7.21 -12.33
C LEU A 192 -20.82 -8.31 -12.17
N ARG A 193 -21.00 -9.21 -11.19
CA ARG A 193 -19.99 -10.21 -10.78
C ARG A 193 -18.61 -9.61 -10.48
N ARG A 194 -18.58 -8.35 -10.00
CA ARG A 194 -17.37 -7.61 -9.61
C ARG A 194 -17.40 -7.26 -8.13
N GLY A 195 -16.22 -7.19 -7.50
CA GLY A 195 -16.14 -6.84 -6.08
C GLY A 195 -16.81 -5.50 -5.75
N ARG A 196 -17.53 -5.43 -4.62
CA ARG A 196 -18.24 -4.23 -4.13
C ARG A 196 -17.41 -2.94 -4.26
N LYS A 197 -16.12 -3.01 -3.89
CA LYS A 197 -15.19 -1.86 -3.95
C LYS A 197 -14.91 -1.42 -5.39
N ALA A 198 -14.75 -2.35 -6.32
CA ALA A 198 -14.50 -2.03 -7.72
C ALA A 198 -15.67 -1.26 -8.35
N GLY A 199 -16.92 -1.71 -8.10
CA GLY A 199 -18.11 -1.00 -8.58
C GLY A 199 -18.27 0.38 -7.95
N TYR A 200 -17.96 0.53 -6.66
CA TYR A 200 -17.96 1.83 -5.99
C TYR A 200 -16.90 2.79 -6.59
N ASP A 201 -15.68 2.32 -6.76
CA ASP A 201 -14.58 3.11 -7.31
C ASP A 201 -14.88 3.52 -8.76
N ARG A 202 -15.43 2.61 -9.58
CA ARG A 202 -15.84 2.92 -10.96
C ARG A 202 -16.97 3.93 -11.00
N TRP A 203 -18.02 3.76 -10.21
CA TRP A 203 -19.14 4.70 -10.19
C TRP A 203 -18.68 6.11 -9.80
N ARG A 204 -17.73 6.20 -8.85
CA ARG A 204 -17.10 7.48 -8.50
C ARG A 204 -16.35 8.09 -9.70
N LEU A 205 -15.68 7.28 -10.52
CA LEU A 205 -15.03 7.76 -11.74
C LEU A 205 -16.04 8.20 -12.81
N LEU A 206 -17.13 7.46 -13.02
CA LEU A 206 -18.19 7.84 -13.98
C LEU A 206 -18.89 9.13 -13.58
N LYS A 207 -19.24 9.29 -12.30
CA LYS A 207 -19.81 10.54 -11.78
C LYS A 207 -18.85 11.73 -11.96
N ASN A 208 -17.55 11.44 -11.89
CA ASN A 208 -16.50 12.41 -12.14
C ASN A 208 -16.17 12.60 -13.64
N TYR A 209 -16.82 11.88 -14.56
CA TYR A 209 -16.66 12.04 -16.01
C TYR A 209 -17.76 12.93 -16.59
N ASP A 210 -18.99 12.83 -16.08
CA ASP A 210 -20.13 13.69 -16.47
C ASP A 210 -19.93 15.16 -16.05
N HIS A 211 -19.14 15.40 -15.01
CA HIS A 211 -18.40 16.65 -14.89
C HIS A 211 -17.04 16.39 -15.49
N PRO A 212 -16.65 16.97 -16.66
CA PRO A 212 -15.28 16.84 -17.12
C PRO A 212 -14.40 17.16 -15.93
N LEU A 213 -13.47 16.25 -15.60
CA LEU A 213 -12.45 16.49 -14.60
C LEU A 213 -11.72 17.75 -15.06
N GLN A 214 -12.26 18.91 -14.67
CA GLN A 214 -11.57 20.17 -14.68
C GLN A 214 -10.26 19.81 -13.99
N PRO A 215 -9.13 19.86 -14.72
CA PRO A 215 -7.85 19.40 -14.21
C PRO A 215 -7.74 20.03 -12.83
N SER A 216 -7.68 19.18 -11.79
CA SER A 216 -7.98 19.62 -10.42
C SER A 216 -7.29 20.94 -10.19
N PRO A 217 -8.03 22.04 -10.00
CA PRO A 217 -7.50 23.38 -10.18
C PRO A 217 -6.22 23.46 -9.35
N SER A 218 -5.11 23.79 -10.02
CA SER A 218 -3.82 23.91 -9.36
C SER A 218 -3.99 24.80 -8.14
N PHE A 219 -3.39 24.42 -7.02
CA PHE A 219 -3.46 25.25 -5.82
C PHE A 219 -2.85 26.62 -6.11
N THR A 220 -3.63 27.68 -5.94
CA THR A 220 -3.12 29.06 -6.02
C THR A 220 -2.31 29.38 -4.76
N LYS A 221 -1.57 30.49 -4.79
CA LYS A 221 -0.77 30.92 -3.64
C LYS A 221 -1.68 31.29 -2.46
N GLU A 222 -2.81 31.93 -2.75
CA GLU A 222 -3.83 32.34 -1.76
C GLU A 222 -4.49 31.11 -1.14
N GLU A 223 -4.77 30.08 -1.96
CA GLU A 223 -5.25 28.79 -1.48
C GLU A 223 -4.24 28.11 -0.56
N ASP A 224 -2.95 28.15 -0.89
CA ASP A 224 -1.90 27.59 -0.03
C ASP A 224 -1.76 28.34 1.31
N GLU A 225 -1.82 29.68 1.28
CA GLU A 225 -1.80 30.53 2.47
C GLU A 225 -3.02 30.26 3.36
N LEU A 226 -4.22 30.18 2.76
CA LEU A 226 -5.45 29.83 3.47
C LEU A 226 -5.35 28.44 4.10
N LEU A 227 -4.83 27.45 3.36
CA LEU A 227 -4.63 26.09 3.84
C LEU A 227 -3.68 26.04 5.05
N LEU A 228 -2.56 26.79 4.99
CA LEU A 228 -1.61 26.89 6.09
C LEU A 228 -2.24 27.58 7.31
N ARG A 229 -2.92 28.71 7.13
CA ARG A 229 -3.59 29.45 8.21
C ARG A 229 -4.63 28.60 8.92
N LEU A 230 -5.56 27.99 8.17
CA LEU A 230 -6.61 27.16 8.74
C LEU A 230 -6.04 25.94 9.50
N LYS A 231 -4.89 25.42 9.06
CA LYS A 231 -4.30 24.20 9.62
C LYS A 231 -3.36 24.44 10.79
N LEU A 232 -2.50 25.45 10.71
CA LEU A 232 -1.45 25.73 11.71
C LEU A 232 -1.97 26.69 12.78
N ASP A 233 -2.60 27.79 12.38
CA ASP A 233 -3.00 28.86 13.29
C ASP A 233 -4.34 28.51 13.96
N GLU A 234 -5.34 28.17 13.14
CA GLU A 234 -6.70 27.88 13.62
C GLU A 234 -6.91 26.42 14.03
N ARG A 235 -5.93 25.54 13.76
CA ARG A 235 -5.94 24.09 14.09
C ARG A 235 -7.20 23.34 13.62
N ARG A 236 -7.82 23.76 12.52
CA ARG A 236 -9.06 23.16 12.02
C ARG A 236 -8.87 21.70 11.58
N SER A 237 -9.95 20.93 11.68
CA SER A 237 -10.02 19.58 11.14
C SER A 237 -10.05 19.60 9.60
N TRP A 238 -9.61 18.53 8.94
CA TRP A 238 -9.63 18.45 7.47
C TRP A 238 -11.02 18.60 6.86
N ILE A 239 -12.07 18.25 7.61
CA ILE A 239 -13.47 18.41 7.18
C ILE A 239 -13.82 19.91 7.15
N GLN A 240 -13.52 20.63 8.22
CA GLN A 240 -13.76 22.07 8.30
C GLN A 240 -12.94 22.85 7.27
N ILE A 241 -11.70 22.40 7.00
CA ILE A 241 -10.89 23.00 5.94
C ILE A 241 -11.53 22.74 4.57
N ALA A 242 -11.97 21.53 4.25
CA ALA A 242 -12.64 21.25 2.98
C ALA A 242 -13.92 22.11 2.77
N LEU A 243 -14.71 22.30 3.83
CA LEU A 243 -15.86 23.21 3.81
C LEU A 243 -15.46 24.67 3.54
N ALA A 244 -14.33 25.13 4.09
CA ALA A 244 -13.82 26.47 3.84
C ALA A 244 -13.36 26.67 2.37
N PHE A 245 -12.97 25.59 1.70
CA PHE A 245 -12.67 25.55 0.25
C PHE A 245 -13.93 25.28 -0.60
N LYS A 246 -15.13 25.45 -0.04
CA LYS A 246 -16.43 25.29 -0.73
C LYS A 246 -16.55 23.97 -1.51
N ASP A 247 -15.94 22.91 -0.98
CA ASP A 247 -15.87 21.57 -1.60
C ASP A 247 -15.17 21.51 -2.98
N GLU A 248 -14.51 22.59 -3.42
CA GLU A 248 -13.71 22.61 -4.66
C GLU A 248 -12.46 21.72 -4.56
N LYS A 249 -11.93 21.56 -3.33
CA LYS A 249 -10.79 20.68 -3.03
C LYS A 249 -11.22 19.58 -2.07
N SER A 250 -10.97 18.33 -2.46
CA SER A 250 -11.19 17.18 -1.58
C SER A 250 -10.25 17.20 -0.37
N ARG A 251 -10.70 16.61 0.74
CA ARG A 251 -9.90 16.42 1.97
C ARG A 251 -8.53 15.78 1.70
N ASP A 252 -8.45 14.85 0.75
CA ASP A 252 -7.20 14.17 0.40
C ASP A 252 -6.26 15.07 -0.39
N GLN A 253 -6.78 15.88 -1.32
CA GLN A 253 -5.99 16.89 -2.03
C GLN A 253 -5.41 17.93 -1.07
N LEU A 254 -6.24 18.46 -0.16
CA LEU A 254 -5.81 19.41 0.87
C LEU A 254 -4.74 18.82 1.79
N ARG A 255 -4.91 17.56 2.21
CA ARG A 255 -3.92 16.87 3.05
C ARG A 255 -2.59 16.66 2.31
N LYS A 256 -2.63 16.21 1.05
CA LYS A 256 -1.45 16.02 0.21
C LYS A 256 -0.75 17.36 -0.05
N ARG A 257 -1.50 18.42 -0.35
CA ARG A 257 -0.95 19.75 -0.59
C ARG A 257 -0.29 20.31 0.67
N PHE A 258 -0.93 20.19 1.83
CA PHE A 258 -0.33 20.62 3.09
C PHE A 258 0.97 19.86 3.42
N LEU A 259 1.01 18.54 3.19
CA LEU A 259 2.25 17.77 3.34
C LEU A 259 3.34 18.29 2.40
N TYR A 260 2.99 18.61 1.15
CA TYR A 260 3.90 19.23 0.21
C TYR A 260 4.41 20.60 0.72
N LEU A 261 3.52 21.54 1.06
CA LEU A 261 3.88 22.88 1.56
C LEU A 261 4.72 22.83 2.84
N ARG A 262 4.43 21.88 3.73
CA ARG A 262 5.23 21.66 4.94
C ARG A 262 6.66 21.24 4.60
N THR A 263 6.84 20.48 3.51
CA THR A 263 8.17 20.04 3.06
C THR A 263 8.88 21.05 2.17
N THR A 264 8.16 21.92 1.45
CA THR A 264 8.75 22.86 0.49
C THR A 264 8.80 24.30 1.01
N THR A 265 7.67 24.83 1.47
CA THR A 265 7.50 26.25 1.84
C THR A 265 8.11 26.55 3.20
N LEU A 266 7.84 25.73 4.23
CA LEU A 266 8.41 25.93 5.57
C LEU A 266 9.91 25.66 5.64
N ALA A 267 10.46 24.96 4.66
CA ALA A 267 11.89 24.69 4.58
C ALA A 267 12.68 25.80 3.85
N ASN A 268 12.04 26.90 3.43
CA ASN A 268 12.63 27.96 2.59
C ASN A 268 13.46 27.40 1.41
N THR A 269 13.05 26.24 0.88
CA THR A 269 13.83 25.56 -0.14
C THR A 269 13.10 25.76 -1.47
N PRO A 270 13.67 26.51 -2.44
CA PRO A 270 13.07 26.64 -3.76
C PRO A 270 12.82 25.24 -4.36
N PRO A 271 11.82 25.05 -5.25
CA PRO A 271 11.59 23.77 -5.92
C PRO A 271 12.84 23.39 -6.71
N ARG A 272 13.71 22.60 -6.06
CA ARG A 272 15.00 22.25 -6.61
C ARG A 272 14.72 21.36 -7.80
N LYS A 273 15.11 21.83 -9.01
CA LYS A 273 15.48 20.90 -10.09
C LYS A 273 16.27 19.78 -9.42
N PRO A 274 15.93 18.50 -9.65
CA PRO A 274 16.54 17.41 -8.90
C PRO A 274 18.06 17.53 -9.03
N ARG A 275 18.72 17.98 -7.95
CA ARG A 275 20.17 18.17 -7.93
C ARG A 275 20.76 16.83 -8.34
N PRO A 276 21.63 16.76 -9.38
CA PRO A 276 22.27 15.51 -9.75
C PRO A 276 22.98 14.91 -8.53
N TRP A 277 23.07 13.59 -8.48
CA TRP A 277 23.84 12.91 -7.45
C TRP A 277 25.32 13.11 -7.75
N THR A 278 26.07 13.68 -6.81
CA THR A 278 27.53 13.78 -6.94
C THR A 278 28.16 12.41 -6.66
N GLU A 279 29.37 12.17 -7.17
CA GLU A 279 30.05 10.89 -6.92
C GLU A 279 30.28 10.66 -5.42
N ASP A 280 30.63 11.70 -4.67
CA ASP A 280 30.78 11.64 -3.20
C ASP A 280 29.48 11.24 -2.49
N GLU A 281 28.34 11.77 -2.93
CA GLU A 281 27.03 11.38 -2.40
C GLU A 281 26.74 9.90 -2.70
N ILE A 282 27.16 9.41 -3.88
CA ILE A 282 26.99 8.00 -4.27
C ILE A 282 27.92 7.09 -3.46
N VAL A 283 29.16 7.49 -3.21
CA VAL A 283 30.11 6.76 -2.35
C VAL A 283 29.56 6.67 -0.91
N THR A 284 29.14 7.80 -0.36
CA THR A 284 28.51 7.86 0.97
C THR A 284 27.24 7.00 1.02
N LEU A 285 26.41 7.05 -0.03
CA LEU A 285 25.21 6.22 -0.14
C LEU A 285 25.52 4.72 -0.14
N ARG A 286 26.60 4.29 -0.84
CA ARG A 286 27.06 2.90 -0.85
C ARG A 286 27.53 2.46 0.53
N GLN A 287 28.34 3.28 1.19
CA GLN A 287 28.86 3.01 2.54
C GLN A 287 27.74 2.87 3.58
N LEU A 288 26.85 3.85 3.66
CA LEU A 288 25.72 3.80 4.60
C LEU A 288 24.80 2.61 4.32
N ARG A 289 24.71 2.17 3.07
CA ARG A 289 23.93 0.99 2.71
C ARG A 289 24.59 -0.32 3.12
N SER A 290 25.92 -0.43 3.03
CA SER A 290 26.65 -1.61 3.56
C SER A 290 26.55 -1.71 5.09
N GLU A 291 26.46 -0.57 5.77
CA GLU A 291 26.18 -0.48 7.22
C GLU A 291 24.71 -0.75 7.57
N SER A 292 23.87 -1.11 6.59
CA SER A 292 22.44 -1.41 6.76
C SER A 292 21.61 -0.25 7.34
N VAL A 293 22.05 0.99 7.15
CA VAL A 293 21.32 2.18 7.61
C VAL A 293 20.00 2.34 6.83
N ASP A 294 18.93 2.70 7.55
CA ASP A 294 17.62 2.95 6.94
C ASP A 294 17.65 4.16 5.99
N HIS A 295 16.83 4.11 4.93
CA HIS A 295 16.79 5.14 3.89
C HIS A 295 16.38 6.52 4.43
N ILE A 296 15.58 6.60 5.50
CA ILE A 296 15.18 7.87 6.10
C ILE A 296 16.40 8.53 6.77
N THR A 297 17.20 7.75 7.49
CA THR A 297 18.43 8.24 8.14
C THR A 297 19.46 8.68 7.10
N ILE A 298 19.62 7.91 6.02
CA ILE A 298 20.49 8.29 4.89
C ILE A 298 20.02 9.62 4.28
N ALA A 299 18.72 9.78 4.09
CA ALA A 299 18.14 11.01 3.54
C ALA A 299 18.43 12.24 4.40
N LEU A 300 18.31 12.09 5.73
CA LEU A 300 18.68 13.14 6.68
C LEU A 300 20.17 13.48 6.60
N ARG A 301 21.07 12.48 6.57
CA ARG A 301 22.53 12.71 6.47
C ARG A 301 22.94 13.41 5.18
N LEU A 302 22.32 13.06 4.05
CA LEU A 302 22.64 13.62 2.74
C LEU A 302 21.88 14.92 2.40
N GLY A 303 20.96 15.36 3.27
CA GLY A 303 20.10 16.51 2.96
C GLY A 303 19.22 16.28 1.71
N ARG A 304 18.82 15.03 1.46
CA ARG A 304 17.98 14.61 0.33
C ARG A 304 16.64 14.08 0.85
N SER A 305 15.65 13.91 -0.03
CA SER A 305 14.39 13.25 0.35
C SER A 305 14.56 11.73 0.40
N ALA A 306 13.81 11.05 1.28
CA ALA A 306 13.81 9.59 1.38
C ALA A 306 13.47 8.90 0.04
N TYR A 307 12.57 9.49 -0.74
CA TYR A 307 12.24 9.01 -2.09
C TYR A 307 13.42 9.14 -3.07
N ALA A 308 14.16 10.26 -3.02
CA ALA A 308 15.35 10.44 -3.85
C ALA A 308 16.43 9.42 -3.50
N VAL A 309 16.66 9.17 -2.21
CA VAL A 309 17.58 8.13 -1.71
C VAL A 309 17.15 6.73 -2.18
N ALA A 310 15.88 6.35 -2.01
CA ALA A 310 15.38 5.05 -2.46
C ALA A 310 15.58 4.85 -3.97
N ASN A 311 15.32 5.88 -4.77
CA ASN A 311 15.57 5.85 -6.21
C ASN A 311 17.06 5.79 -6.55
N ALA A 312 17.92 6.49 -5.82
CA ALA A 312 19.36 6.45 -6.01
C ALA A 312 19.93 5.07 -5.69
N ILE A 313 19.49 4.42 -4.61
CA ILE A 313 19.84 3.04 -4.27
C ILE A 313 19.41 2.09 -5.40
N LYS A 314 18.19 2.24 -5.92
CA LYS A 314 17.71 1.47 -7.06
C LYS A 314 18.57 1.68 -8.31
N ARG A 315 19.03 2.91 -8.58
CA ARG A 315 19.75 3.29 -9.81
C ARG A 315 21.27 3.07 -9.76
N HIS A 316 21.91 3.29 -8.64
CA HIS A 316 23.37 3.29 -8.52
C HIS A 316 23.89 2.04 -7.79
N ILE A 317 23.11 1.45 -6.89
CA ILE A 317 23.50 0.25 -6.15
C ILE A 317 22.85 -0.99 -6.78
N SER A 318 21.53 -0.99 -6.93
CA SER A 318 20.80 -2.16 -7.45
C SER A 318 20.97 -2.36 -8.96
N LYS A 319 20.98 -1.28 -9.74
CA LYS A 319 21.25 -1.35 -11.19
C LYS A 319 22.74 -1.50 -11.51
N GLY A 320 23.66 -1.14 -10.61
CA GLY A 320 25.09 -1.49 -10.74
C GLY A 320 25.27 -3.01 -10.87
N ARG A 321 24.56 -3.78 -10.02
CA ARG A 321 24.47 -5.24 -10.17
C ARG A 321 23.83 -5.71 -11.48
N ARG A 322 22.87 -4.95 -12.05
CA ARG A 322 22.23 -5.31 -13.33
C ARG A 322 23.06 -4.95 -14.56
N ARG A 323 23.89 -3.91 -14.52
CA ARG A 323 24.83 -3.58 -15.61
C ARG A 323 26.07 -4.47 -15.60
N ALA A 324 26.43 -5.01 -14.43
CA ALA A 324 27.42 -6.08 -14.30
C ALA A 324 26.89 -7.47 -14.67
N GLN A 325 25.60 -7.62 -15.03
CA GLN A 325 25.19 -8.80 -15.79
C GLN A 325 25.86 -8.67 -17.17
N ALA A 326 27.05 -9.25 -17.28
CA ALA A 326 27.81 -9.29 -18.52
C ALA A 326 26.87 -9.67 -19.67
N ARG A 327 26.99 -8.99 -20.81
CA ARG A 327 26.24 -9.38 -22.00
C ARG A 327 26.48 -10.88 -22.23
N TRP A 328 25.44 -11.60 -22.60
CA TRP A 328 25.58 -13.00 -22.96
C TRP A 328 26.48 -13.08 -24.19
N SER A 329 27.57 -13.82 -24.08
CA SER A 329 28.43 -14.08 -25.23
C SER A 329 27.79 -15.14 -26.13
N THR A 330 28.22 -15.21 -27.38
CA THR A 330 27.78 -16.23 -28.34
C THR A 330 28.10 -17.64 -27.85
N GLU A 331 29.20 -17.81 -27.15
CA GLU A 331 29.66 -19.08 -26.57
C GLU A 331 28.81 -19.46 -25.35
N GLU A 332 28.47 -18.52 -24.47
CA GLU A 332 27.57 -18.80 -23.35
C GLU A 332 26.17 -19.22 -23.86
N GLU A 333 25.71 -18.60 -24.94
CA GLU A 333 24.42 -18.92 -25.57
C GLU A 333 24.43 -20.31 -26.23
N SER A 334 25.53 -20.69 -26.88
CA SER A 334 25.66 -22.03 -27.48
C SER A 334 25.72 -23.12 -26.42
N VAL A 335 26.47 -22.91 -25.34
CA VAL A 335 26.53 -23.83 -24.17
C VAL A 335 25.14 -23.97 -23.54
N LEU A 336 24.44 -22.86 -23.30
CA LEU A 336 23.08 -22.87 -22.75
C LEU A 336 22.11 -23.64 -23.65
N LEU A 337 22.16 -23.44 -24.97
CA LEU A 337 21.30 -24.14 -25.92
C LEU A 337 21.62 -25.63 -26.01
N HIS A 338 22.90 -26.00 -26.07
CA HIS A 338 23.36 -27.39 -26.15
C HIS A 338 22.91 -28.19 -24.91
N HIS A 339 23.23 -27.72 -23.70
CA HIS A 339 22.85 -28.40 -22.46
C HIS A 339 21.34 -28.52 -22.27
N ARG A 340 20.57 -27.54 -22.75
CA ARG A 340 19.12 -27.54 -22.57
C ARG A 340 18.37 -28.32 -23.62
N ARG A 341 18.83 -28.35 -24.88
CA ARG A 341 18.18 -29.09 -25.98
C ARG A 341 18.57 -30.56 -26.01
N GLU A 342 19.86 -30.86 -25.90
CA GLU A 342 20.38 -32.23 -26.06
C GLU A 342 20.26 -33.01 -24.76
N HIS A 343 20.71 -32.42 -23.65
CA HIS A 343 20.89 -33.14 -22.38
C HIS A 343 19.76 -32.90 -21.37
N LEU A 344 18.82 -31.98 -21.66
CA LEU A 344 17.75 -31.55 -20.75
C LEU A 344 18.25 -31.12 -19.35
N THR A 345 19.50 -30.69 -19.27
CA THR A 345 20.21 -30.34 -18.02
C THR A 345 19.40 -29.31 -17.23
N PRO A 346 19.24 -29.47 -15.90
CA PRO A 346 18.54 -28.47 -15.09
C PRO A 346 19.30 -27.15 -15.07
N TYR A 347 18.58 -26.02 -15.03
CA TYR A 347 19.20 -24.70 -15.09
C TYR A 347 20.18 -24.41 -13.94
N SER A 348 20.08 -25.13 -12.81
CA SER A 348 21.03 -25.04 -11.70
C SER A 348 22.45 -25.46 -12.10
N GLU A 349 22.58 -26.55 -12.85
CA GLU A 349 23.87 -27.07 -13.30
C GLU A 349 24.43 -26.20 -14.43
N ILE A 350 23.58 -25.79 -15.37
CA ILE A 350 23.98 -24.86 -16.44
C ILE A 350 24.46 -23.52 -15.86
N ALA A 351 23.78 -23.03 -14.81
CA ALA A 351 24.16 -21.81 -14.10
C ALA A 351 25.53 -21.94 -13.42
N ALA A 352 25.84 -23.10 -12.83
CA ALA A 352 27.15 -23.39 -12.25
C ALA A 352 28.24 -23.41 -13.32
N ILE A 353 28.00 -24.03 -14.49
CA ILE A 353 28.94 -24.09 -15.62
C ILE A 353 29.25 -22.69 -16.16
N LEU A 354 28.22 -21.85 -16.34
CA LEU A 354 28.37 -20.52 -16.94
C LEU A 354 28.77 -19.44 -15.94
N GLY A 355 28.83 -19.74 -14.64
CA GLY A 355 29.03 -18.71 -13.60
C GLY A 355 27.90 -17.67 -13.58
N ARG A 356 26.68 -18.06 -13.93
CA ARG A 356 25.49 -17.18 -14.00
C ARG A 356 24.45 -17.60 -12.95
N THR A 357 23.40 -16.81 -12.79
CA THR A 357 22.26 -17.19 -11.94
C THR A 357 21.25 -18.03 -12.72
N VAL A 358 20.57 -18.96 -12.05
CA VAL A 358 19.51 -19.82 -12.63
C VAL A 358 18.47 -19.02 -13.42
N ASP A 359 17.95 -17.94 -12.82
CA ASP A 359 16.98 -17.03 -13.44
C ASP A 359 17.50 -16.34 -14.72
N ALA A 360 18.81 -16.08 -14.79
CA ALA A 360 19.42 -15.49 -15.96
C ALA A 360 19.48 -16.49 -17.12
N CYS A 361 19.85 -17.74 -16.83
CA CYS A 361 19.85 -18.84 -17.80
C CYS A 361 18.44 -19.12 -18.33
N GLU A 362 17.44 -19.23 -17.45
CA GLU A 362 16.04 -19.49 -17.81
C GLU A 362 15.45 -18.35 -18.67
N THR A 363 15.65 -17.11 -18.23
CA THR A 363 15.20 -15.92 -18.97
C THR A 363 15.87 -15.83 -20.34
N ARG A 364 17.18 -16.14 -20.44
CA ARG A 364 17.90 -16.10 -21.72
C ARG A 364 17.42 -17.21 -22.66
N TYR A 365 17.32 -18.44 -22.17
CA TYR A 365 16.86 -19.58 -22.98
C TYR A 365 15.47 -19.32 -23.56
N SER A 366 14.55 -18.79 -22.74
CA SER A 366 13.21 -18.40 -23.19
C SER A 366 13.26 -17.41 -24.36
N LYS A 367 14.10 -16.36 -24.27
CA LYS A 367 14.27 -15.39 -25.36
C LYS A 367 14.87 -16.00 -26.63
N LEU A 368 15.82 -16.92 -26.51
CA LEU A 368 16.41 -17.62 -27.64
C LEU A 368 15.40 -18.54 -28.33
N LYS A 369 14.59 -19.26 -27.55
CA LYS A 369 13.50 -20.12 -28.06
C LYS A 369 12.48 -19.33 -28.89
N PHE A 370 12.09 -18.13 -28.44
CA PHE A 370 11.16 -17.28 -29.20
C PHE A 370 11.79 -16.71 -30.48
N ARG A 371 13.07 -16.33 -30.45
CA ARG A 371 13.77 -15.83 -31.65
C ARG A 371 13.85 -16.87 -32.76
N SER A 372 14.14 -18.14 -32.42
CA SER A 372 14.21 -19.21 -33.43
C SER A 372 12.87 -19.47 -34.10
N ALA A 373 11.76 -19.38 -33.36
CA ALA A 373 10.42 -19.57 -33.93
C ALA A 373 10.03 -18.46 -34.93
N THR A 374 10.44 -17.21 -34.67
CA THR A 374 10.10 -16.10 -35.57
C THR A 374 10.97 -16.01 -36.83
N SER A 375 12.10 -16.73 -36.87
CA SER A 375 13.04 -16.65 -37.98
C SER A 375 12.82 -17.69 -39.08
N SER A 376 12.15 -18.82 -38.80
CA SER A 376 11.91 -19.85 -39.83
C SER A 376 10.87 -19.41 -40.86
N ASP A 377 9.94 -18.53 -40.51
CA ASP A 377 8.80 -18.19 -41.37
C ASP A 377 9.10 -17.09 -42.40
N LYS A 378 10.30 -16.49 -42.39
CA LYS A 378 10.65 -15.39 -43.31
C LYS A 378 11.55 -15.76 -44.48
N VAL A 379 12.11 -16.98 -44.54
CA VAL A 379 13.16 -17.32 -45.52
C VAL A 379 12.63 -18.03 -46.77
N THR A 380 11.42 -18.58 -46.78
CA THR A 380 10.90 -19.37 -47.92
C THR A 380 10.02 -18.59 -48.92
N GLY A 381 9.91 -17.26 -48.81
CA GLY A 381 8.93 -16.49 -49.62
C GLY A 381 9.43 -15.73 -50.84
N LYS A 382 10.73 -15.65 -51.12
CA LYS A 382 11.26 -14.83 -52.23
C LYS A 382 12.54 -15.45 -52.80
N ASN A 383 12.42 -16.29 -53.83
CA ASN A 383 13.35 -16.42 -54.97
C ASN A 383 13.05 -17.67 -55.84
N GLU A 384 11.83 -17.80 -56.35
CA GLU A 384 11.54 -18.69 -57.49
C GLU A 384 10.70 -17.93 -58.53
N HIS A 385 11.30 -16.90 -59.14
CA HIS A 385 10.73 -16.24 -60.32
C HIS A 385 11.83 -15.69 -61.23
N VAL A 386 12.80 -16.53 -61.61
CA VAL A 386 13.70 -16.24 -62.74
C VAL A 386 14.07 -17.55 -63.43
N ALA A 387 13.43 -17.83 -64.56
CA ALA A 387 13.98 -18.42 -65.79
C ALA A 387 12.85 -19.11 -66.56
N LEU A 388 12.33 -18.46 -67.60
CA LEU A 388 11.84 -19.04 -68.86
C LEU A 388 11.01 -17.99 -69.61
N GLU A 389 11.65 -17.01 -70.24
CA GLU A 389 11.07 -16.39 -71.44
C GLU A 389 12.17 -16.22 -72.48
N GLY A 390 11.93 -16.85 -73.62
CA GLY A 390 12.85 -16.99 -74.73
C GLY A 390 13.01 -15.71 -75.54
N LYS A 391 14.22 -15.51 -76.03
CA LYS A 391 14.51 -14.61 -77.14
C LYS A 391 13.88 -15.17 -78.42
N THR A 392 12.85 -14.50 -78.93
CA THR A 392 12.45 -14.59 -80.34
C THR A 392 12.60 -13.22 -80.99
N THR A 393 13.63 -13.09 -81.81
CA THR A 393 13.82 -12.02 -82.79
C THR A 393 12.95 -12.30 -84.02
N PRO A 394 12.38 -11.26 -84.66
CA PRO A 394 12.38 -11.20 -86.13
C PRO A 394 12.95 -9.84 -86.56
N ALA A 395 14.09 -9.79 -87.27
CA ALA A 395 14.20 -10.02 -88.71
C ALA A 395 13.32 -9.04 -89.50
N GLY A 396 13.94 -7.94 -89.93
CA GLY A 396 13.34 -6.99 -90.86
C GLY A 396 13.17 -7.57 -92.25
N GLN A 397 12.18 -7.04 -92.96
CA GLN A 397 12.11 -7.05 -94.41
C GLN A 397 11.79 -5.64 -94.88
N ALA A 398 12.75 -5.07 -95.61
CA ALA A 398 12.55 -3.99 -96.55
C ALA A 398 11.95 -4.56 -97.85
N GLY A 399 11.16 -3.76 -98.55
CA GLY A 399 10.72 -4.10 -99.91
C GLY A 399 9.70 -3.14 -100.48
N SER A 400 10.23 -2.15 -101.23
CA SER A 400 9.67 -1.51 -102.44
C SER A 400 8.39 -0.69 -102.38
#